data_AF-A0A2H1V9H9-F1
#
_entry.id   AF-A0A2H1V9H9-F1
#
_cell.length_a   1.000
_cell.length_b   1.000
_cell.length_c   1.000
_cell.angle_alpha   90.00
_cell.angle_beta   90.00
_cell.angle_gamma   90.00
#
_symmetry.space_group_name_H-M   'P 1'
#
loop_
_entity.id
_entity.type
_entity.pdbx_description
1 polymer ?
#
loop_
_entity_poly.entity_id
_entity_poly.type
_entity_poly.pdbx_seq_one_letter_code
_entity_poly.pdbx_strand_id
1 'polypeptide(L)'
;MVFQIMETKVQKQLIDYFSYFDEFHTAVKTSLKDCQNCAASINKLIKRCKNIKEAIVTGTPLDEFEGLQSKLSASIHNLISEDVQEIRSKLCTLEELFDKLCNKNNTLRESCRDIDFEANSALVKGTPLQPSLKQLLEFTEDTITFGSQVCAQIETSLNVLSLKELNTEAIGDNFRFPVNWQKRITEILSYTSFISENQI
;
A
#
# COMPACT_ATOMS: atom_id res chain seq x y z
N MET A 1 -25.70 -10.35 -31.56
CA MET A 1 -26.16 -9.23 -30.72
C MET A 1 -25.94 -9.48 -29.23
N VAL A 2 -26.36 -10.62 -28.65
CA VAL A 2 -26.15 -10.95 -27.22
C VAL A 2 -24.66 -11.03 -26.83
N PHE A 3 -23.83 -11.73 -27.62
CA PHE A 3 -22.37 -11.82 -27.40
C PHE A 3 -21.69 -10.45 -27.34
N GLN A 4 -22.04 -9.54 -28.24
CA GLN A 4 -21.45 -8.21 -28.31
C GLN A 4 -21.81 -7.35 -27.08
N ILE A 5 -23.03 -7.49 -26.54
CA ILE A 5 -23.47 -6.81 -25.31
C ILE A 5 -22.68 -7.32 -24.09
N MET A 6 -22.38 -8.62 -24.04
CA MET A 6 -21.61 -9.23 -22.94
C MET A 6 -20.14 -8.76 -22.97
N GLU A 7 -19.51 -8.74 -24.14
CA GLU A 7 -18.13 -8.26 -24.27
C GLU A 7 -18.00 -6.77 -23.92
N THR A 8 -18.95 -5.92 -24.36
CA THR A 8 -18.97 -4.50 -23.96
C THR A 8 -19.11 -4.34 -22.44
N LYS A 9 -19.92 -5.18 -21.78
CA LYS A 9 -20.04 -5.16 -20.32
C LYS A 9 -18.69 -5.49 -19.66
N VAL A 10 -18.01 -6.54 -20.11
CA VAL A 10 -16.69 -6.93 -19.58
C VAL A 10 -15.65 -5.84 -19.82
N GLN A 11 -15.60 -5.27 -21.02
CA GLN A 11 -14.69 -4.16 -21.34
C GLN A 11 -14.90 -2.98 -20.38
N LYS A 12 -16.15 -2.62 -20.10
CA LYS A 12 -16.47 -1.55 -19.13
C LYS A 12 -15.96 -1.87 -17.72
N GLN A 13 -16.10 -3.13 -17.28
CA GLN A 13 -15.60 -3.55 -15.97
C GLN A 13 -14.06 -3.55 -15.91
N LEU A 14 -13.38 -3.93 -17.00
CA LEU A 14 -11.93 -3.85 -17.10
C LEU A 14 -11.42 -2.42 -16.98
N ILE A 15 -12.04 -1.49 -17.72
CA ILE A 15 -11.70 -0.06 -17.66
C ILE A 15 -11.92 0.48 -16.24
N ASP A 16 -13.08 0.20 -15.64
CA ASP A 16 -13.40 0.64 -14.28
C ASP A 16 -12.44 0.04 -13.24
N TYR A 17 -12.02 -1.23 -13.41
CA TYR A 17 -11.06 -1.89 -12.54
C TYR A 17 -9.68 -1.24 -12.62
N PHE A 18 -9.10 -1.12 -13.82
CA PHE A 18 -7.73 -0.63 -13.96
C PHE A 18 -7.60 0.88 -13.74
N SER A 19 -8.66 1.65 -14.00
CA SER A 19 -8.69 3.07 -13.61
C SER A 19 -8.65 3.20 -12.09
N TYR A 20 -9.43 2.38 -11.37
CA TYR A 20 -9.41 2.37 -9.92
C TYR A 20 -8.09 1.81 -9.36
N PHE A 21 -7.47 0.85 -10.04
CA PHE A 21 -6.16 0.34 -9.65
C PHE A 21 -5.07 1.42 -9.72
N ASP A 22 -5.09 2.31 -10.73
CA ASP A 22 -4.15 3.43 -10.80
C ASP A 22 -4.33 4.41 -9.62
N GLU A 23 -5.58 4.73 -9.27
CA GLU A 23 -5.91 5.51 -8.06
C GLU A 23 -5.36 4.82 -6.78
N PHE A 24 -5.64 3.51 -6.63
CA PHE A 24 -5.15 2.71 -5.52
C PHE A 24 -3.62 2.73 -5.44
N HIS A 25 -2.92 2.49 -6.55
CA HIS A 25 -1.47 2.49 -6.60
C HIS A 25 -0.87 3.85 -6.21
N THR A 26 -1.49 4.95 -6.65
CA THR A 26 -1.09 6.31 -6.25
C THR A 26 -1.27 6.54 -4.76
N ALA A 27 -2.39 6.07 -4.18
CA ALA A 27 -2.64 6.14 -2.74
C ALA A 27 -1.63 5.30 -1.95
N VAL A 28 -1.29 4.09 -2.42
CA VAL A 28 -0.26 3.24 -1.82
C VAL A 28 1.09 3.95 -1.82
N LYS A 29 1.53 4.51 -2.95
CA LYS A 29 2.82 5.23 -3.05
C LYS A 29 2.92 6.37 -2.03
N THR A 30 1.86 7.16 -1.92
CA THR A 30 1.78 8.28 -0.99
C THR A 30 1.80 7.79 0.46
N SER A 31 0.97 6.81 0.78
CA SER A 31 0.84 6.26 2.13
C SER A 31 2.13 5.60 2.61
N LEU A 32 2.82 4.84 1.74
CA LEU A 32 4.12 4.26 2.08
C LEU A 32 5.18 5.35 2.30
N LYS A 33 5.14 6.43 1.52
CA LYS A 33 6.07 7.56 1.72
C LYS A 33 5.84 8.24 3.07
N ASP A 34 4.58 8.43 3.46
CA ASP A 34 4.23 8.96 4.77
C ASP A 34 4.70 8.03 5.89
N CYS A 35 4.46 6.71 5.75
CA CYS A 35 4.93 5.71 6.71
C CYS A 35 6.47 5.71 6.85
N GLN A 36 7.22 5.88 5.74
CA GLN A 36 8.67 6.05 5.79
C GLN A 36 9.09 7.29 6.60
N ASN A 37 8.37 8.40 6.43
CA ASN A 37 8.66 9.64 7.15
C ASN A 37 8.41 9.46 8.66
N CYS A 38 7.29 8.82 9.03
CA CYS A 38 6.99 8.45 10.42
C CYS A 38 8.07 7.51 10.99
N ALA A 39 8.46 6.46 10.27
CA ALA A 39 9.51 5.54 10.71
C ALA A 39 10.85 6.24 10.93
N ALA A 40 11.23 7.18 10.04
CA ALA A 40 12.42 7.99 10.21
C ALA A 40 12.34 8.93 11.41
N SER A 41 11.16 9.50 11.68
CA SER A 41 10.88 10.31 12.87
C SER A 41 11.00 9.48 14.15
N ILE A 42 10.33 8.33 14.22
CA ILE A 42 10.39 7.39 15.35
C ILE A 42 11.84 7.00 15.64
N ASN A 43 12.63 6.66 14.62
CA ASN A 43 14.06 6.33 14.80
C ASN A 43 14.87 7.47 15.44
N LYS A 44 14.60 8.73 15.05
CA LYS A 44 15.23 9.91 15.66
C LYS A 44 14.79 10.07 17.12
N LEU A 45 13.51 9.87 17.40
CA LEU A 45 12.93 9.97 18.73
C LEU A 45 13.46 8.89 19.68
N ILE A 46 13.57 7.64 19.23
CA ILE A 46 14.20 6.54 19.97
C ILE A 46 15.64 6.91 20.35
N LYS A 47 16.43 7.45 19.40
CA LYS A 47 17.80 7.90 19.69
C LYS A 47 17.84 9.01 20.74
N ARG A 48 16.92 9.97 20.68
CA ARG A 48 16.80 11.04 21.70
C ARG A 48 16.43 10.49 23.07
N CYS A 49 15.51 9.54 23.13
CA CYS A 49 15.12 8.86 24.36
C CYS A 49 16.32 8.15 25.01
N LYS A 50 17.12 7.43 24.21
CA LYS A 50 18.36 6.81 24.67
C LYS A 50 19.34 7.84 25.26
N ASN A 51 19.58 8.94 24.55
CA ASN A 51 20.46 10.00 25.04
C ASN A 51 19.98 10.61 26.36
N ILE A 52 18.67 10.77 26.55
CA ILE A 52 18.09 11.28 27.81
C ILE A 52 18.33 10.29 28.95
N LYS A 53 18.15 8.99 28.70
CA LYS A 53 18.38 7.92 29.71
C LYS A 53 19.85 7.80 30.10
N GLU A 54 20.77 8.04 29.17
CA GLU A 54 22.22 7.97 29.39
C GLU A 54 22.83 9.28 29.94
N ALA A 55 22.08 10.38 29.94
CA ALA A 55 22.57 11.66 30.42
C ALA A 55 22.81 11.64 31.95
N ILE A 56 23.98 12.08 32.38
CA ILE A 56 24.29 12.30 33.81
C ILE A 56 23.89 13.73 34.15
N VAL A 57 22.78 13.88 34.87
CA VAL A 57 22.26 15.18 35.33
C VAL A 57 22.73 15.57 36.73
N THR A 58 23.25 14.61 37.49
CA THR A 58 23.75 14.82 38.86
C THR A 58 24.89 15.83 38.90
N GLY A 59 24.80 16.81 39.80
CA GLY A 59 25.82 17.88 39.92
C GLY A 59 25.78 18.94 38.81
N THR A 60 24.74 18.96 38.00
CA THR A 60 24.46 20.03 37.04
C THR A 60 23.31 20.92 37.54
N PRO A 61 23.12 22.14 36.99
CA PRO A 61 21.93 22.94 37.30
C PRO A 61 20.59 22.25 36.98
N LEU A 62 20.62 21.16 36.20
CA LEU A 62 19.43 20.37 35.88
C LEU A 62 19.05 19.35 36.96
N ASP A 63 19.95 19.09 37.92
CA ASP A 63 19.73 18.15 39.04
C ASP A 63 18.60 18.62 39.98
N GLU A 64 18.38 19.94 40.04
CA GLU A 64 17.30 20.55 40.82
C GLU A 64 15.91 20.27 40.24
N PHE A 65 15.82 19.79 38.99
CA PHE A 65 14.55 19.52 38.32
C PHE A 65 14.13 18.06 38.50
N GLU A 66 13.39 17.81 39.58
CA GLU A 66 12.89 16.47 39.92
C GLU A 66 12.10 15.83 38.75
N GLY A 67 12.53 14.62 38.39
CA GLY A 67 11.92 13.81 37.34
C GLY A 67 12.07 14.36 35.92
N LEU A 68 13.01 15.29 35.67
CA LEU A 68 13.24 15.87 34.34
C LEU A 68 13.40 14.81 33.24
N GLN A 69 14.28 13.83 33.46
CA GLN A 69 14.52 12.76 32.49
C GLN A 69 13.26 11.92 32.23
N SER A 70 12.48 11.64 33.26
CA SER A 70 11.20 10.91 33.14
C SER A 70 10.18 11.71 32.34
N LYS A 71 10.03 13.02 32.61
CA LYS A 71 9.13 13.91 31.89
C LYS A 71 9.51 14.06 30.42
N LEU A 72 10.81 14.22 30.12
CA LEU A 72 11.30 14.28 28.75
C LEU A 72 11.11 12.96 28.01
N SER A 73 11.38 11.83 28.66
CA SER A 73 11.15 10.50 28.08
C SER A 73 9.67 10.28 27.78
N ALA A 74 8.77 10.63 28.70
CA ALA A 74 7.33 10.55 28.49
C ALA A 74 6.86 11.42 27.32
N SER A 75 7.37 12.64 27.20
CA SER A 75 7.07 13.52 26.05
C SER A 75 7.51 12.90 24.72
N ILE A 76 8.68 12.26 24.67
CA ILE A 76 9.15 11.56 23.47
C ILE A 76 8.28 10.33 23.16
N HIS A 77 7.88 9.56 24.18
CA HIS A 77 6.99 8.42 23.99
C HIS A 77 5.63 8.83 23.41
N ASN A 78 5.09 9.99 23.82
CA ASN A 78 3.87 10.53 23.22
C ASN A 78 4.04 10.84 21.73
N LEU A 79 5.15 11.51 21.35
CA LEU A 79 5.45 11.81 19.94
C LEU A 79 5.61 10.53 19.10
N ILE A 80 6.26 9.50 19.66
CA ILE A 80 6.35 8.19 18.99
C ILE A 80 4.95 7.58 18.82
N SER A 81 4.09 7.67 19.83
CA SER A 81 2.73 7.16 19.76
C SER A 81 1.91 7.86 18.68
N GLU A 82 2.10 9.17 18.48
CA GLU A 82 1.47 9.94 17.40
C GLU A 82 1.92 9.42 16.02
N ASP A 83 3.23 9.25 15.81
CA ASP A 83 3.77 8.71 14.55
C ASP A 83 3.28 7.27 14.27
N VAL A 84 3.19 6.42 15.31
CA VAL A 84 2.64 5.07 15.17
C VAL A 84 1.16 5.11 14.80
N GLN A 85 0.39 6.03 15.40
CA GLN A 85 -1.02 6.19 15.09
C GLN A 85 -1.24 6.69 13.66
N GLU A 86 -0.35 7.54 13.14
CA GLU A 86 -0.40 7.96 11.73
C GLU A 86 -0.18 6.76 10.79
N ILE A 87 0.80 5.89 11.08
CA ILE A 87 1.01 4.65 10.28
C ILE A 87 -0.24 3.76 10.31
N ARG A 88 -0.89 3.61 11.48
CA ARG A 88 -2.16 2.86 11.59
C ARG A 88 -3.28 3.49 10.75
N SER A 89 -3.41 4.81 10.78
CA SER A 89 -4.38 5.54 9.98
C SER A 89 -4.20 5.28 8.48
N LYS A 90 -2.94 5.27 8.00
CA LYS A 90 -2.64 4.90 6.60
C LYS A 90 -3.01 3.47 6.28
N LEU A 91 -2.73 2.51 7.18
CA LEU A 91 -3.13 1.11 6.98
C LEU A 91 -4.64 0.99 6.79
N CYS A 92 -5.44 1.57 7.70
CA CYS A 92 -6.90 1.51 7.61
C CYS A 92 -7.42 2.11 6.29
N THR A 93 -6.87 3.25 5.87
CA THR A 93 -7.24 3.87 4.58
C THR A 93 -6.91 2.95 3.41
N LEU A 94 -5.74 2.32 3.43
CA LEU A 94 -5.34 1.39 2.35
C LEU A 94 -6.17 0.11 2.34
N GLU A 95 -6.55 -0.41 3.50
CA GLU A 95 -7.46 -1.57 3.61
C GLU A 95 -8.82 -1.26 2.99
N GLU A 96 -9.41 -0.10 3.27
CA GLU A 96 -10.68 0.33 2.66
C GLU A 96 -10.59 0.42 1.13
N LEU A 97 -9.49 0.99 0.62
CA LEU A 97 -9.26 1.07 -0.82
C LEU A 97 -9.00 -0.32 -1.43
N PHE A 98 -8.29 -1.19 -0.72
CA PHE A 98 -8.00 -2.56 -1.15
C PHE A 98 -9.25 -3.42 -1.18
N ASP A 99 -10.15 -3.29 -0.21
CA ASP A 99 -11.46 -3.95 -0.20
C ASP A 99 -12.30 -3.53 -1.40
N LYS A 100 -12.29 -2.23 -1.73
CA LYS A 100 -12.96 -1.72 -2.94
C LYS A 100 -12.33 -2.27 -4.22
N LEU A 101 -11.01 -2.43 -4.28
CA LEU A 101 -10.32 -3.08 -5.40
C LEU A 101 -10.74 -4.56 -5.52
N CYS A 102 -10.78 -5.30 -4.41
CA CYS A 102 -11.25 -6.67 -4.36
C CYS A 102 -12.71 -6.81 -4.86
N ASN A 103 -13.60 -5.91 -4.43
CA ASN A 103 -14.99 -5.89 -4.87
C ASN A 103 -15.14 -5.65 -6.37
N LYS A 104 -14.33 -4.75 -6.94
CA LYS A 104 -14.27 -4.55 -8.40
C LYS A 104 -13.74 -5.78 -9.12
N ASN A 105 -12.70 -6.44 -8.58
CA ASN A 105 -12.19 -7.69 -9.14
C ASN A 105 -13.28 -8.77 -9.18
N ASN A 106 -14.00 -8.96 -8.07
CA ASN A 106 -15.09 -9.93 -8.00
C ASN A 106 -16.19 -9.64 -9.03
N THR A 107 -16.57 -8.36 -9.19
CA THR A 107 -17.56 -7.93 -10.19
C THR A 107 -17.09 -8.20 -11.62
N LEU A 108 -15.81 -7.98 -11.91
CA LEU A 108 -15.19 -8.31 -13.19
C LEU A 108 -15.21 -9.82 -13.45
N ARG A 109 -14.79 -10.64 -12.47
CA ARG A 109 -14.78 -12.11 -12.58
C ARG A 109 -16.17 -12.67 -12.82
N GLU A 110 -17.18 -12.17 -12.12
CA GLU A 110 -18.58 -12.53 -12.36
C GLU A 110 -19.04 -12.16 -13.77
N SER A 111 -18.61 -10.99 -14.28
CA SER A 111 -18.93 -10.57 -15.65
C SER A 111 -18.25 -11.44 -16.72
N CYS A 112 -17.16 -12.13 -16.37
CA CYS A 112 -16.43 -13.02 -17.28
C CYS A 112 -16.95 -14.47 -17.26
N ARG A 113 -17.88 -14.84 -16.36
CA ARG A 113 -18.34 -16.23 -16.19
C ARG A 113 -18.91 -16.85 -17.46
N ASP A 114 -19.65 -16.05 -18.22
CA ASP A 114 -20.37 -16.50 -19.41
C ASP A 114 -19.63 -16.15 -20.72
N ILE A 115 -18.37 -15.72 -20.63
CA ILE A 115 -17.56 -15.42 -21.81
C ILE A 115 -16.98 -16.71 -22.40
N ASP A 116 -17.12 -16.86 -23.71
CA ASP A 116 -16.45 -17.89 -24.47
C ASP A 116 -14.99 -17.48 -24.75
N PHE A 117 -14.05 -18.08 -24.01
CA PHE A 117 -12.61 -17.83 -24.18
C PHE A 117 -12.03 -18.41 -25.48
N GLU A 118 -12.79 -19.20 -26.22
CA GLU A 118 -12.41 -19.67 -27.55
C GLU A 118 -12.90 -18.75 -28.66
N ALA A 119 -13.76 -17.77 -28.35
CA ALA A 119 -14.29 -16.83 -29.32
C ALA A 119 -13.17 -16.06 -30.03
N ASN A 120 -13.34 -15.88 -31.34
CA ASN A 120 -12.43 -15.08 -32.16
C ASN A 120 -12.84 -13.60 -32.10
N SER A 121 -12.78 -13.00 -30.91
CA SER A 121 -13.05 -11.59 -30.69
C SER A 121 -11.80 -10.82 -30.26
N ALA A 122 -11.81 -9.51 -30.51
CA ALA A 122 -10.71 -8.62 -30.14
C ALA A 122 -10.48 -8.59 -28.62
N LEU A 123 -11.53 -8.72 -27.82
CA LEU A 123 -11.41 -8.80 -26.36
C LEU A 123 -10.72 -10.11 -25.93
N VAL A 124 -11.19 -11.24 -26.46
CA VAL A 124 -10.73 -12.56 -26.02
C VAL A 124 -9.31 -12.85 -26.50
N LYS A 125 -9.02 -12.63 -27.80
CA LYS A 125 -7.70 -12.89 -28.38
C LYS A 125 -6.71 -11.73 -28.19
N GLY A 126 -7.21 -10.54 -27.85
CA GLY A 126 -6.42 -9.33 -27.79
C GLY A 126 -6.16 -8.73 -29.17
N THR A 127 -5.49 -7.59 -29.17
CA THR A 127 -5.04 -6.86 -30.36
C THR A 127 -3.62 -6.32 -30.12
N PRO A 128 -2.94 -5.77 -31.13
CA PRO A 128 -1.67 -5.07 -30.90
C PRO A 128 -1.76 -3.90 -29.90
N LEU A 129 -2.96 -3.38 -29.63
CA LEU A 129 -3.21 -2.25 -28.73
C LEU A 129 -3.83 -2.65 -27.38
N GLN A 130 -4.31 -3.89 -27.25
CA GLN A 130 -4.97 -4.38 -26.04
C GLN A 130 -4.55 -5.83 -25.75
N PRO A 131 -4.05 -6.13 -24.53
CA PRO A 131 -3.78 -7.51 -24.13
C PRO A 131 -5.02 -8.40 -24.24
N SER A 132 -4.82 -9.71 -24.41
CA SER A 132 -5.92 -10.68 -24.37
C SER A 132 -6.66 -10.63 -23.02
N LEU A 133 -7.96 -10.95 -23.01
CA LEU A 133 -8.74 -11.03 -21.77
C LEU A 133 -8.06 -11.91 -20.72
N LYS A 134 -7.47 -13.04 -21.14
CA LYS A 134 -6.72 -13.92 -20.22
C LYS A 134 -5.57 -13.17 -19.53
N GLN A 135 -4.77 -12.44 -20.29
CA GLN A 135 -3.65 -11.67 -19.74
C GLN A 135 -4.13 -10.53 -18.84
N LEU A 136 -5.25 -9.88 -19.17
CA LEU A 136 -5.85 -8.85 -18.32
C LEU A 136 -6.33 -9.42 -16.98
N LEU A 137 -6.91 -10.63 -16.99
CA LEU A 137 -7.29 -11.31 -15.75
C LEU A 137 -6.06 -11.71 -14.93
N GLU A 138 -4.97 -12.18 -15.57
CA GLU A 138 -3.69 -12.41 -14.87
C GLU A 138 -3.16 -11.13 -14.21
N PHE A 139 -3.24 -9.98 -14.89
CA PHE A 139 -2.90 -8.69 -14.29
C PHE A 139 -3.78 -8.37 -13.07
N THR A 140 -5.09 -8.68 -13.10
CA THR A 140 -5.95 -8.44 -11.93
C THR A 140 -5.56 -9.28 -10.72
N GLU A 141 -5.10 -10.52 -10.91
CA GLU A 141 -4.61 -11.35 -9.81
C GLU A 141 -3.29 -10.82 -9.25
N ASP A 142 -2.40 -10.30 -10.10
CA ASP A 142 -1.17 -9.64 -9.69
C ASP A 142 -1.45 -8.37 -8.87
N THR A 143 -2.42 -7.54 -9.27
CA THR A 143 -2.76 -6.32 -8.54
C THR A 143 -3.40 -6.60 -7.18
N ILE A 144 -4.19 -7.67 -7.06
CA ILE A 144 -4.72 -8.14 -5.77
C ILE A 144 -3.60 -8.65 -4.86
N THR A 145 -2.68 -9.45 -5.41
CA THR A 145 -1.51 -9.95 -4.68
C THR A 145 -0.65 -8.80 -4.19
N PHE A 146 -0.41 -7.80 -5.04
CA PHE A 146 0.30 -6.57 -4.68
C PHE A 146 -0.39 -5.84 -3.52
N GLY A 147 -1.69 -5.58 -3.60
CA GLY A 147 -2.42 -4.88 -2.55
C GLY A 147 -2.37 -5.60 -1.20
N SER A 148 -2.57 -6.93 -1.21
CA SER A 148 -2.47 -7.74 0.01
C SER A 148 -1.08 -7.68 0.65
N GLN A 149 -0.01 -7.75 -0.15
CA GLN A 149 1.36 -7.67 0.36
C GLN A 149 1.68 -6.31 0.95
N VAL A 150 1.16 -5.22 0.37
CA VAL A 150 1.32 -3.86 0.92
C VAL A 150 0.70 -3.76 2.32
N CYS A 151 -0.55 -4.22 2.49
CA CYS A 151 -1.22 -4.20 3.79
C CYS A 151 -0.45 -5.04 4.81
N ALA A 152 -0.07 -6.28 4.46
CA ALA A 152 0.69 -7.17 5.33
C ALA A 152 2.05 -6.60 5.74
N GLN A 153 2.73 -5.88 4.83
CA GLN A 153 4.01 -5.23 5.08
C GLN A 153 3.88 -4.09 6.11
N ILE A 154 2.84 -3.28 6.01
CA ILE A 154 2.56 -2.20 6.98
C ILE A 154 2.16 -2.80 8.34
N GLU A 155 1.29 -3.80 8.34
CA GLU A 155 0.86 -4.50 9.56
C GLU A 155 2.05 -5.15 10.28
N THR A 156 2.93 -5.83 9.55
CA THR A 156 4.16 -6.41 10.10
C THR A 156 5.03 -5.32 10.75
N SER A 157 5.15 -4.16 10.11
CA SER A 157 5.93 -3.04 10.64
C SER A 157 5.31 -2.46 11.92
N LEU A 158 3.97 -2.37 11.99
CA LEU A 158 3.24 -1.98 13.20
C LEU A 158 3.40 -3.00 14.34
N ASN A 159 3.44 -4.29 14.03
CA ASN A 159 3.69 -5.35 15.01
C ASN A 159 5.12 -5.28 15.58
N VAL A 160 6.11 -4.95 14.75
CA VAL A 160 7.48 -4.69 15.24
C VAL A 160 7.51 -3.47 16.17
N LEU A 161 6.76 -2.43 15.84
CA LEU A 161 6.63 -1.21 16.65
C LEU A 161 5.91 -1.44 18.00
N SER A 162 5.00 -2.42 18.08
CA SER A 162 4.27 -2.76 19.31
C SER A 162 5.02 -3.75 20.22
N LEU A 163 5.79 -4.68 19.64
CA LEU A 163 6.50 -5.74 20.37
C LEU A 163 7.85 -5.29 20.92
N LYS A 164 8.56 -4.39 20.22
CA LYS A 164 9.77 -3.79 20.77
C LYS A 164 9.32 -2.73 21.77
N GLU A 165 9.51 -3.01 23.07
CA GLU A 165 9.83 -1.90 23.98
C GLU A 165 10.83 -1.03 23.22
N LEU A 166 10.56 0.27 23.07
CA LEU A 166 11.26 1.24 22.21
C LEU A 166 12.76 1.44 22.54
N ASN A 167 13.39 0.43 23.15
CA ASN A 167 14.63 0.44 23.88
C ASN A 167 15.81 -0.21 23.17
N THR A 168 15.68 -0.89 22.02
CA THR A 168 16.85 -1.69 21.56
C THR A 168 17.33 -1.50 20.12
N GLU A 169 16.51 -1.26 19.10
CA GLU A 169 17.04 -1.19 17.73
C GLU A 169 16.24 -0.27 16.80
N ALA A 170 16.93 0.33 15.82
CA ALA A 170 16.29 1.11 14.77
C ALA A 170 15.28 0.27 13.99
N ILE A 171 14.15 0.86 13.66
CA ILE A 171 13.15 0.30 12.77
C ILE A 171 13.73 0.29 11.36
N GLY A 172 13.82 -0.89 10.75
CA GLY A 172 14.20 -1.03 9.35
C GLY A 172 13.21 -0.32 8.42
N ASP A 173 13.70 0.22 7.31
CA ASP A 173 12.84 0.81 6.27
C ASP A 173 12.10 -0.29 5.52
N ASN A 174 11.01 -0.74 6.12
CA ASN A 174 10.13 -1.78 5.60
C ASN A 174 8.97 -1.18 4.81
N PHE A 175 9.03 0.07 4.35
CA PHE A 175 7.93 0.72 3.63
C PHE A 175 8.28 0.97 2.16
N ARG A 176 9.06 0.06 1.56
CA ARG A 176 9.45 0.11 0.14
C ARG A 176 8.94 -1.10 -0.60
N PHE A 177 8.56 -0.89 -1.85
CA PHE A 177 8.25 -1.99 -2.75
C PHE A 177 9.51 -2.81 -3.07
N PRO A 178 9.38 -4.14 -3.08
CA PRO A 178 10.30 -4.99 -3.81
C PRO A 178 10.44 -4.55 -5.28
N VAL A 179 11.66 -4.60 -5.82
CA VAL A 179 11.98 -4.11 -7.19
C VAL A 179 11.16 -4.85 -8.26
N ASN A 180 10.89 -6.13 -8.05
CA ASN A 180 10.03 -6.93 -8.93
C ASN A 180 8.61 -6.35 -9.03
N TRP A 181 8.03 -5.89 -7.92
CA TRP A 181 6.70 -5.26 -7.94
C TRP A 181 6.71 -3.91 -8.63
N GLN A 182 7.75 -3.09 -8.43
CA GLN A 182 7.85 -1.82 -9.15
C GLN A 182 7.83 -2.03 -10.66
N LYS A 183 8.58 -3.01 -11.16
CA LYS A 183 8.58 -3.35 -12.59
C LYS A 183 7.22 -3.88 -13.04
N ARG A 184 6.64 -4.83 -12.30
CA ARG A 184 5.38 -5.48 -12.68
C ARG A 184 4.20 -4.51 -12.67
N ILE A 185 4.08 -3.65 -11.67
CA ILE A 185 3.00 -2.66 -11.63
C ILE A 185 3.15 -1.62 -12.73
N THR A 186 4.38 -1.17 -13.02
CA THR A 186 4.64 -0.25 -14.15
C THR A 186 4.22 -0.88 -15.48
N GLU A 187 4.53 -2.16 -15.69
CA GLU A 187 4.10 -2.93 -16.85
C GLU A 187 2.56 -2.97 -16.96
N ILE A 188 1.87 -3.36 -15.89
CA ILE A 188 0.40 -3.44 -15.85
C ILE A 188 -0.21 -2.09 -16.22
N LEU A 189 0.18 -1.02 -15.52
CA LEU A 189 -0.35 0.33 -15.76
C LEU A 189 -0.12 0.79 -17.20
N SER A 190 1.05 0.49 -17.76
CA SER A 190 1.39 0.85 -19.15
C SER A 190 0.53 0.10 -20.16
N TYR A 191 0.24 -1.19 -19.94
CA TYR A 191 -0.62 -1.96 -20.84
C TYR A 191 -2.10 -1.59 -20.70
N THR A 192 -2.52 -1.19 -19.51
CA THR A 192 -3.93 -0.91 -19.22
C THR A 192 -4.33 0.54 -19.47
N SER A 193 -3.37 1.48 -19.54
CA SER A 193 -3.64 2.88 -19.89
C SER A 193 -4.23 3.03 -21.30
N PHE A 194 -3.87 2.14 -22.23
CA PHE A 194 -4.40 2.18 -23.60
C PHE A 194 -5.85 1.66 -23.71
N ILE A 195 -6.34 0.93 -22.70
CA ILE A 195 -7.70 0.38 -22.69
C ILE A 195 -8.73 1.50 -22.47
N SER A 196 -8.38 2.53 -21.70
CA SER A 196 -9.25 3.70 -21.50
C SER A 196 -9.24 4.67 -22.68
N GLU A 197 -8.13 4.73 -23.45
CA GLU A 197 -7.95 5.63 -24.60
C GLU A 197 -8.60 5.10 -25.89
N ASN A 198 -8.66 3.78 -26.09
CA ASN A 198 -9.22 3.15 -27.28
C ASN A 198 -10.66 2.69 -27.05
N GLN A 199 -11.57 3.61 -26.72
CA GLN A 199 -13.01 3.33 -26.73
C GLN A 199 -13.46 2.90 -28.14
N ILE A 200 -13.54 1.59 -28.37
CA ILE A 200 -14.20 0.97 -29.53
C ILE A 200 -15.67 0.73 -29.16
#